data_AF-A0A962M3C9-F1
#
_entry.id   AF-A0A962M3C9-F1
#
_cell.length_a   1.000
_cell.length_b   1.000
_cell.length_c   1.000
_cell.angle_alpha   90.00
_cell.angle_beta   90.00
_cell.angle_gamma   90.00
#
_symmetry.space_group_name_H-M   'P 1'
#
loop_
_entity.id
_entity.type
_entity.pdbx_description
1 polymer ?
#
loop_
_entity_poly.entity_id
_entity_poly.type
_entity_poly.pdbx_seq_one_letter_code
_entity_poly.pdbx_strand_id
1 'polypeptide(L)'
;MNELKHLIINEIEKNNLTFKQSKLLIKEYYFEEIDYVEKNELFNIKVRGVDKSILQQPGWLQHYAILATEIHACIDVIETEMEYRKSEIWKELTENHKFDLSQMDKQNYILSDEKYFALKRFLIILREIKEQLTNVVDSFKSLGFALNSYVRSREGAIQID
;
A
#
# COMPACT_ATOMS: atom_id res chain seq x y z
N MET A 1 17.58 5.27 -1.64
CA MET A 1 16.17 4.81 -1.69
C MET A 1 15.86 4.03 -2.97
N ASN A 2 16.30 4.48 -4.15
CA ASN A 2 16.12 3.75 -5.43
C ASN A 2 16.93 2.45 -5.58
N GLU A 3 18.13 2.35 -5.02
CA GLU A 3 18.99 1.16 -5.21
C GLU A 3 18.49 -0.08 -4.45
N LEU A 4 18.00 0.09 -3.22
CA LEU A 4 17.38 -1.01 -2.46
C LEU A 4 16.09 -1.48 -3.14
N LYS A 5 15.31 -0.53 -3.67
CA LYS A 5 14.13 -0.80 -4.51
C LYS A 5 14.54 -1.65 -5.72
N HIS A 6 15.55 -1.24 -6.48
CA HIS A 6 16.04 -1.98 -7.66
C HIS A 6 16.64 -3.36 -7.33
N LEU A 7 17.38 -3.50 -6.24
CA LEU A 7 18.00 -4.77 -5.83
C LEU A 7 16.94 -5.81 -5.43
N ILE A 8 15.96 -5.40 -4.63
CA ILE A 8 14.82 -6.23 -4.23
C ILE A 8 13.95 -6.56 -5.45
N ILE A 9 13.76 -5.60 -6.36
CA ILE A 9 13.04 -5.77 -7.62
C ILE A 9 13.67 -6.85 -8.51
N ASN A 10 15.00 -6.84 -8.66
CA ASN A 10 15.73 -7.74 -9.57
C ASN A 10 15.88 -9.16 -9.02
N GLU A 11 16.07 -9.34 -7.70
CA GLU A 11 16.15 -10.69 -7.11
C GLU A 11 14.83 -11.44 -7.18
N ILE A 12 13.70 -10.74 -6.98
CA ILE A 12 12.39 -11.41 -6.92
C ILE A 12 11.87 -11.77 -8.33
N GLU A 13 12.23 -11.00 -9.36
CA GLU A 13 11.84 -11.27 -10.76
C GLU A 13 12.43 -12.56 -11.34
N LYS A 14 13.55 -13.06 -10.79
CA LYS A 14 14.22 -14.25 -11.30
C LYS A 14 13.50 -15.57 -10.95
N ASN A 15 12.74 -15.63 -9.85
CA ASN A 15 12.37 -16.92 -9.25
C ASN A 15 10.86 -17.22 -9.16
N ASN A 16 9.93 -16.31 -9.52
CA ASN A 16 8.50 -16.62 -9.40
C ASN A 16 7.59 -15.84 -10.39
N LEU A 17 7.04 -16.53 -11.39
CA LEU A 17 6.19 -15.98 -12.46
C LEU A 17 4.91 -15.30 -11.93
N THR A 18 4.29 -15.89 -10.91
CA THR A 18 3.08 -15.35 -10.27
C THR A 18 3.36 -14.01 -9.57
N PHE A 19 4.52 -13.90 -8.92
CA PHE A 19 4.95 -12.65 -8.29
C PHE A 19 5.25 -11.56 -9.32
N LYS A 20 5.89 -11.91 -10.44
CA LYS A 20 6.20 -10.97 -11.52
C LYS A 20 4.93 -10.32 -12.08
N GLN A 21 3.87 -11.11 -12.28
CA GLN A 21 2.57 -10.63 -12.76
C GLN A 21 1.83 -9.79 -11.70
N SER A 22 1.77 -10.25 -10.45
CA SER A 22 1.14 -9.50 -9.35
C SER A 22 1.86 -8.17 -9.07
N LYS A 23 3.19 -8.15 -9.20
CA LYS A 23 4.00 -6.93 -9.09
C LYS A 23 3.75 -5.96 -10.24
N LEU A 24 3.63 -6.46 -11.48
CA LEU A 24 3.30 -5.62 -12.63
C LEU A 24 1.94 -4.95 -12.41
N LEU A 25 0.93 -5.74 -12.05
CA LEU A 25 -0.42 -5.24 -11.74
C LEU A 25 -0.41 -4.21 -10.61
N ILE A 26 0.31 -4.47 -9.52
CA ILE A 26 0.38 -3.54 -8.40
C ILE A 26 1.12 -2.26 -8.77
N LYS A 27 2.18 -2.38 -9.58
CA LYS A 27 2.98 -1.23 -9.99
C LYS A 27 2.25 -0.37 -11.01
N GLU A 28 1.65 -0.99 -12.00
CA GLU A 28 0.86 -0.28 -13.01
C GLU A 28 -0.38 0.34 -12.40
N TYR A 29 -1.06 -0.34 -11.47
CA TYR A 29 -2.32 0.20 -10.95
C TYR A 29 -2.14 1.17 -9.78
N TYR A 30 -1.37 0.81 -8.74
CA TYR A 30 -1.32 1.62 -7.51
C TYR A 30 -0.18 2.63 -7.49
N PHE A 31 1.01 2.28 -7.99
CA PHE A 31 2.10 3.25 -8.04
C PHE A 31 1.86 4.34 -9.10
N GLU A 32 1.22 4.01 -10.23
CA GLU A 32 0.81 5.05 -11.19
C GLU A 32 -0.22 6.00 -10.59
N GLU A 33 -1.18 5.48 -9.82
CA GLU A 33 -2.17 6.31 -9.11
C GLU A 33 -1.50 7.24 -8.08
N ILE A 34 -0.51 6.75 -7.32
CA ILE A 34 0.27 7.57 -6.39
C ILE A 34 1.06 8.64 -7.14
N ASP A 35 1.79 8.26 -8.20
CA ASP A 35 2.55 9.17 -9.05
C ASP A 35 1.65 10.21 -9.73
N TYR A 36 0.42 9.83 -10.10
CA TYR A 36 -0.55 10.69 -10.75
C TYR A 36 -0.97 11.83 -9.81
N VAL A 37 -1.17 11.57 -8.52
CA VAL A 37 -1.48 12.62 -7.54
C VAL A 37 -0.34 13.63 -7.44
N GLU A 38 0.91 13.16 -7.40
CA GLU A 38 2.08 14.04 -7.27
C GLU A 38 2.30 14.89 -8.53
N LYS A 39 2.11 14.31 -9.72
CA LYS A 39 2.45 14.93 -11.00
C LYS A 39 1.32 15.76 -11.60
N ASN A 40 0.06 15.50 -11.22
CA ASN A 40 -1.08 16.10 -11.91
C ASN A 40 -1.49 17.46 -11.33
N GLU A 41 -1.33 18.51 -12.14
CA GLU A 41 -1.72 19.87 -11.80
C GLU A 41 -3.22 20.05 -11.51
N LEU A 42 -4.07 19.10 -11.89
CA LEU A 42 -5.50 19.10 -11.58
C LEU A 42 -5.79 19.06 -10.08
N PHE A 43 -4.85 18.59 -9.27
CA PHE A 43 -4.93 18.63 -7.80
C PHE A 43 -4.46 19.98 -7.22
N ASN A 44 -3.86 20.85 -8.03
CA ASN A 44 -3.41 22.17 -7.61
C ASN A 44 -4.57 23.17 -7.62
N ILE A 45 -4.96 23.64 -6.43
CA ILE A 45 -6.05 24.63 -6.26
C ILE A 45 -5.78 25.91 -7.07
N LYS A 46 -4.53 26.36 -7.20
CA LYS A 46 -4.19 27.59 -7.94
C LYS A 46 -4.55 27.48 -9.42
N VAL A 47 -4.40 26.27 -9.99
CA VAL A 47 -4.69 25.98 -11.39
C VAL A 47 -6.19 25.74 -11.58
N ARG A 48 -6.82 24.99 -10.67
CA ARG A 48 -8.22 24.57 -10.82
C ARG A 48 -9.26 25.61 -10.37
N GLY A 49 -8.88 26.47 -9.42
CA GLY A 49 -9.79 27.35 -8.70
C GLY A 49 -10.48 26.64 -7.51
N VAL A 50 -10.85 27.44 -6.51
CA VAL A 50 -11.41 26.95 -5.23
C VAL A 50 -12.76 26.26 -5.42
N ASP A 51 -13.69 26.86 -6.17
CA ASP A 51 -15.06 26.34 -6.31
C ASP A 51 -15.09 24.95 -6.95
N LYS A 52 -14.28 24.75 -8.00
CA LYS A 52 -14.12 23.46 -8.66
C LYS A 52 -13.43 22.44 -7.75
N SER A 53 -12.49 22.88 -6.92
CA SER A 53 -11.76 22.00 -5.99
C SER A 53 -12.68 21.51 -4.87
N ILE A 54 -13.58 22.35 -4.36
CA ILE A 54 -14.58 21.96 -3.35
C ILE A 54 -15.51 20.87 -3.86
N LEU A 55 -15.99 20.99 -5.09
CA LEU A 55 -16.91 20.01 -5.67
C LEU A 55 -16.27 18.65 -5.94
N GLN A 56 -14.97 18.62 -6.24
CA GLN A 56 -14.30 17.40 -6.69
C GLN A 56 -13.43 16.72 -5.65
N GLN A 57 -12.92 17.47 -4.66
CA GLN A 57 -12.10 16.91 -3.59
C GLN A 57 -12.77 15.72 -2.88
N PRO A 58 -14.10 15.71 -2.60
CA PRO A 58 -14.75 14.55 -1.99
C PRO A 58 -14.65 13.28 -2.86
N GLY A 59 -14.74 13.44 -4.19
CA GLY A 59 -14.60 12.33 -5.13
C GLY A 59 -13.18 11.76 -5.15
N TRP A 60 -12.15 12.62 -5.11
CA TRP A 60 -10.76 12.16 -5.01
C TRP A 60 -10.50 11.46 -3.67
N LEU A 61 -10.95 12.06 -2.58
CA LEU A 61 -10.85 11.47 -1.25
C LEU A 61 -11.46 10.07 -1.22
N GLN A 62 -12.68 9.92 -1.75
CA GLN A 62 -13.36 8.63 -1.80
C GLN A 62 -12.60 7.63 -2.66
N HIS A 63 -12.15 8.02 -3.85
CA HIS A 63 -11.41 7.14 -4.75
C HIS A 63 -10.15 6.57 -4.10
N TYR A 64 -9.28 7.43 -3.56
CA TYR A 64 -8.03 6.99 -2.92
C TYR A 64 -8.27 6.25 -1.59
N ALA A 65 -9.37 6.56 -0.87
CA ALA A 65 -9.77 5.79 0.29
C ALA A 65 -10.16 4.35 -0.06
N ILE A 66 -10.86 4.14 -1.18
CA ILE A 66 -11.20 2.81 -1.68
C ILE A 66 -9.92 2.04 -2.02
N LEU A 67 -8.99 2.64 -2.77
CA LEU A 67 -7.71 2.00 -3.11
C LEU A 67 -6.91 1.59 -1.85
N ALA A 68 -6.89 2.45 -0.83
CA ALA A 68 -6.24 2.14 0.45
C ALA A 68 -6.90 0.94 1.16
N THR A 69 -8.23 0.84 1.11
CA THR A 69 -8.99 -0.30 1.64
C THR A 69 -8.71 -1.58 0.85
N GLU A 70 -8.65 -1.51 -0.48
CA GLU A 70 -8.35 -2.66 -1.34
C GLU A 70 -6.96 -3.23 -1.03
N ILE A 71 -5.94 -2.38 -0.92
CA ILE A 71 -4.59 -2.81 -0.54
C ILE A 71 -4.58 -3.42 0.87
N HIS A 72 -5.36 -2.87 1.80
CA HIS A 72 -5.48 -3.48 3.13
C HIS A 72 -6.04 -4.90 3.07
N ALA A 73 -7.08 -5.14 2.27
CA ALA A 73 -7.62 -6.48 2.09
C ALA A 73 -6.58 -7.43 1.45
N CYS A 74 -5.78 -6.94 0.50
CA CYS A 74 -4.68 -7.72 -0.08
C CYS A 74 -3.62 -8.12 0.97
N ILE A 75 -3.28 -7.22 1.90
CA ILE A 75 -2.36 -7.51 3.01
C ILE A 75 -2.92 -8.65 3.86
N ASP A 76 -4.19 -8.57 4.25
CA ASP A 76 -4.84 -9.57 5.12
C ASP A 76 -4.85 -10.97 4.49
N VAL A 77 -5.09 -11.05 3.17
CA VAL A 77 -5.01 -12.30 2.41
C VAL A 77 -3.59 -12.88 2.43
N ILE A 78 -2.58 -12.05 2.18
CA ILE A 78 -1.18 -12.50 2.16
C ILE A 78 -0.72 -12.94 3.56
N GLU A 79 -1.11 -12.24 4.61
CA GLU A 79 -0.82 -12.64 5.99
C GLU A 79 -1.46 -13.99 6.33
N THR A 80 -2.70 -14.22 5.90
CA THR A 80 -3.38 -15.51 6.06
C THR A 80 -2.63 -16.63 5.34
N GLU A 81 -2.21 -16.40 4.09
CA GLU A 81 -1.46 -17.37 3.31
C GLU A 81 -0.09 -17.68 3.94
N MET A 82 0.58 -16.68 4.51
CA MET A 82 1.85 -16.87 5.22
C MET A 82 1.68 -17.74 6.47
N GLU A 83 0.65 -17.50 7.28
CA GLU A 83 0.37 -18.33 8.47
C GLU A 83 -0.03 -19.76 8.09
N TYR A 84 -0.77 -19.93 6.99
CA TYR A 84 -1.05 -21.25 6.44
C TYR A 84 0.24 -21.98 6.02
N ARG A 85 1.11 -21.33 5.23
CA ARG A 85 2.39 -21.92 4.80
C ARG A 85 3.30 -22.29 5.98
N LYS A 86 3.36 -21.42 6.98
CA LYS A 86 4.09 -21.66 8.23
C LYS A 86 3.55 -22.89 8.96
N SER A 87 2.24 -23.06 9.01
CA SER A 87 1.60 -24.22 9.63
C SER A 87 1.92 -25.53 8.89
N GLU A 88 1.90 -25.50 7.55
CA GLU A 88 2.28 -26.66 6.72
C GLU A 88 3.73 -27.10 6.97
N ILE A 89 4.67 -26.15 6.94
CA ILE A 89 6.09 -26.43 7.22
C ILE A 89 6.25 -26.97 8.64
N TRP A 90 5.56 -26.38 9.61
CA TRP A 90 5.63 -26.81 11.00
C TRP A 90 5.14 -28.25 11.19
N LYS A 91 4.04 -28.60 10.53
CA LYS A 91 3.48 -29.96 10.52
C LYS A 91 4.47 -30.94 9.90
N GLU A 92 5.02 -30.62 8.73
CA GLU A 92 6.00 -31.45 8.04
C GLU A 92 7.24 -31.74 8.92
N LEU A 93 7.78 -30.70 9.57
CA LEU A 93 8.93 -30.81 10.48
C LEU A 93 8.63 -31.54 11.79
N THR A 94 7.35 -31.73 12.13
CA THR A 94 6.93 -32.44 13.35
C THR A 94 6.59 -33.90 13.05
N GLU A 95 5.93 -34.18 11.92
CA GLU A 95 5.46 -35.53 11.57
C GLU A 95 6.52 -36.35 10.83
N ASN A 96 7.37 -35.72 10.01
CA ASN A 96 8.27 -36.43 9.08
C ASN A 96 9.75 -36.37 9.46
N HIS A 97 10.11 -35.67 10.54
CA HIS A 97 11.50 -35.48 10.93
C HIS A 97 11.98 -36.62 11.84
N LYS A 98 13.09 -37.28 11.47
CA LYS A 98 13.65 -38.43 12.22
C LYS A 98 14.04 -38.12 13.66
N PHE A 99 14.32 -36.86 13.95
CA PHE A 99 14.64 -36.33 15.27
C PHE A 99 13.70 -35.16 15.55
N ASP A 100 13.21 -35.07 16.78
CA ASP A 100 12.36 -33.96 17.19
C ASP A 100 13.19 -32.67 17.19
N LEU A 101 12.77 -31.71 16.37
CA LEU A 101 13.42 -30.42 16.23
C LEU A 101 12.93 -29.47 17.32
N SER A 102 13.84 -28.62 17.83
CA SER A 102 13.45 -27.55 18.74
C SER A 102 12.54 -26.54 18.02
N GLN A 103 11.75 -25.77 18.78
CA GLN A 103 10.92 -24.71 18.21
C GLN A 103 11.74 -23.67 17.44
N MET A 104 12.97 -23.39 17.89
CA MET A 104 13.86 -22.42 17.23
C MET A 104 14.35 -22.95 15.88
N ASP A 105 14.68 -24.23 15.79
CA ASP A 105 15.08 -24.86 14.53
C ASP A 105 13.92 -24.84 13.52
N LYS A 106 12.71 -25.19 13.97
CA LYS A 106 11.50 -25.13 13.12
C LYS A 106 11.26 -23.71 12.58
N GLN A 107 11.46 -22.68 13.41
CA GLN A 107 11.37 -21.30 12.92
C GLN A 107 12.45 -20.95 11.89
N ASN A 108 13.69 -21.40 12.07
CA ASN A 108 14.75 -21.16 11.08
C ASN A 108 14.45 -21.82 9.73
N TYR A 109 13.84 -23.02 9.73
CA TYR A 109 13.37 -23.67 8.51
C TYR A 109 12.25 -22.87 7.82
N ILE A 110 11.28 -22.35 8.58
CA ILE A 110 10.22 -21.49 8.01
C ILE A 110 10.82 -20.21 7.41
N LEU A 111 11.77 -19.58 8.10
CA LEU A 111 12.40 -18.34 7.62
C LEU A 111 13.28 -18.54 6.38
N SER A 112 13.74 -19.77 6.14
CA SER A 112 14.52 -20.13 4.95
C SER A 112 13.65 -20.68 3.79
N ASP A 113 12.35 -20.91 4.01
CA ASP A 113 11.43 -21.32 2.95
C ASP A 113 11.26 -20.22 1.90
N GLU A 114 11.60 -20.53 0.65
CA GLU A 114 11.59 -19.56 -0.46
C GLU A 114 10.22 -18.95 -0.68
N LYS A 115 9.15 -19.74 -0.55
CA LYS A 115 7.77 -19.27 -0.75
C LYS A 115 7.32 -18.34 0.37
N TYR A 116 7.54 -18.74 1.63
CA TYR A 116 7.26 -17.89 2.80
C TYR A 116 8.03 -16.57 2.72
N PHE A 117 9.31 -16.62 2.35
CA PHE A 117 10.13 -15.43 2.20
C PHE A 117 9.68 -14.53 1.04
N ALA A 118 9.23 -15.09 -0.08
CA ALA A 118 8.64 -14.34 -1.19
C ALA A 118 7.34 -13.63 -0.78
N LEU A 119 6.44 -14.32 -0.07
CA LEU A 119 5.21 -13.71 0.49
C LEU A 119 5.54 -12.59 1.47
N LYS A 120 6.53 -12.79 2.35
CA LYS A 120 7.00 -11.76 3.28
C LYS A 120 7.53 -10.52 2.55
N ARG A 121 8.33 -10.71 1.48
CA ARG A 121 8.81 -9.62 0.64
C ARG A 121 7.64 -8.88 -0.03
N PHE A 122 6.63 -9.60 -0.51
CA PHE A 122 5.43 -9.01 -1.10
C PHE A 122 4.65 -8.14 -0.11
N LEU A 123 4.45 -8.68 1.10
CA LEU A 123 3.73 -8.03 2.18
C LEU A 123 4.35 -6.67 2.54
N ILE A 124 5.68 -6.58 2.53
CA ILE A 124 6.41 -5.32 2.77
C ILE A 124 6.04 -4.28 1.71
N ILE A 125 6.00 -4.67 0.43
CA ILE A 125 5.65 -3.76 -0.68
C ILE A 125 4.20 -3.28 -0.54
N LEU A 126 3.26 -4.19 -0.26
CA LEU A 126 1.85 -3.83 -0.06
C LEU A 126 1.67 -2.84 1.10
N ARG A 127 2.42 -3.03 2.20
CA ARG A 127 2.39 -2.13 3.35
C ARG A 127 2.93 -0.74 3.01
N GLU A 128 4.01 -0.64 2.24
CA GLU A 128 4.52 0.65 1.73
C GLU A 128 3.45 1.38 0.90
N ILE A 129 2.78 0.66 0.00
CA ILE A 129 1.72 1.23 -0.85
C ILE A 129 0.52 1.69 0.00
N LYS A 130 0.09 0.87 0.97
CA LYS A 130 -1.00 1.24 1.90
C LYS A 130 -0.68 2.54 2.61
N GLU A 131 0.54 2.67 3.12
CA GLU A 131 1.00 3.86 3.84
C GLU A 131 0.98 5.10 2.93
N GLN A 132 1.48 4.97 1.70
CA GLN A 132 1.45 6.05 0.71
C GLN A 132 0.02 6.48 0.36
N LEU A 133 -0.89 5.53 0.10
CA LEU A 133 -2.31 5.84 -0.17
C LEU A 133 -3.00 6.48 1.04
N THR A 134 -2.66 6.03 2.26
CA THR A 134 -3.18 6.64 3.50
C THR A 134 -2.73 8.09 3.62
N ASN A 135 -1.47 8.39 3.31
CA ASN A 135 -0.95 9.75 3.29
C ASN A 135 -1.65 10.63 2.24
N VAL A 136 -1.97 10.08 1.07
CA VAL A 136 -2.77 10.78 0.03
C VAL A 136 -4.17 11.10 0.55
N VAL A 137 -4.84 10.13 1.17
CA VAL A 137 -6.17 10.31 1.78
C VAL A 137 -6.14 11.41 2.85
N ASP A 138 -5.16 11.40 3.74
CA ASP A 138 -5.04 12.39 4.81
C ASP A 138 -4.69 13.79 4.28
N SER A 139 -3.92 13.85 3.19
CA SER A 139 -3.67 15.10 2.46
C SER A 139 -4.96 15.67 1.87
N PHE A 140 -5.81 14.81 1.28
CA PHE A 140 -7.12 15.26 0.80
C PHE A 140 -8.05 15.68 1.93
N LYS A 141 -8.09 14.99 3.08
CA LYS A 141 -8.87 15.46 4.25
C LYS A 141 -8.43 16.86 4.69
N SER A 142 -7.11 17.06 4.78
CA SER A 142 -6.51 18.36 5.12
C SER A 142 -6.88 19.45 4.11
N LEU A 143 -6.88 19.10 2.82
CA LEU A 143 -7.35 19.98 1.75
C LEU A 143 -8.81 20.40 1.94
N GLY A 144 -9.68 19.46 2.29
CA GLY A 144 -11.09 19.73 2.56
C GLY A 144 -11.29 20.73 3.71
N PHE A 145 -10.53 20.58 4.80
CA PHE A 145 -10.54 21.56 5.89
C PHE A 145 -10.05 22.94 5.45
N ALA A 146 -8.96 23.00 4.66
CA ALA A 146 -8.42 24.25 4.15
C ALA A 146 -9.41 24.99 3.23
N LEU A 147 -10.07 24.26 2.32
CA LEU A 147 -11.08 24.81 1.43
C LEU A 147 -12.30 25.36 2.19
N ASN A 148 -12.78 24.63 3.20
CA ASN A 148 -13.88 25.10 4.05
C ASN A 148 -13.51 26.37 4.83
N SER A 149 -12.31 26.41 5.44
CA SER A 149 -11.80 27.59 6.13
C SER A 149 -11.68 28.80 5.20
N TYR A 150 -11.25 28.60 3.94
CA TYR A 150 -11.17 29.65 2.95
C TYR A 150 -12.54 30.26 2.61
N VAL A 151 -13.55 29.41 2.39
CA VAL A 151 -14.93 29.87 2.09
C VAL A 151 -15.48 30.68 3.26
N ARG A 152 -15.38 30.16 4.49
CA ARG A 152 -15.84 30.85 5.70
C ARG A 152 -15.14 32.20 5.90
N SER A 153 -13.84 32.29 5.61
CA SER A 153 -13.10 33.54 5.70
C SER A 153 -13.58 34.58 4.69
N ARG A 154 -14.00 34.17 3.48
CA ARG A 154 -14.61 35.11 2.52
C ARG A 154 -15.99 35.56 2.96
N GLU A 155 -16.83 34.65 3.45
CA GLU A 155 -18.16 35.00 3.95
C GLU A 155 -18.09 35.94 5.17
N GLY A 156 -17.17 35.70 6.10
CA GLY A 156 -16.94 36.57 7.25
C GLY A 156 -16.35 37.94 6.88
N ALA A 157 -15.56 38.03 5.81
CA ALA A 157 -15.05 39.31 5.30
C ALA A 157 -16.13 40.16 4.61
N ILE A 158 -17.21 39.54 4.09
CA ILE A 158 -18.34 40.24 3.45
C ILE A 158 -19.32 40.79 4.49
N GLN A 159 -19.28 40.31 5.74
CA GLN A 159 -20.17 40.78 6.82
C GLN A 159 -19.64 42.00 7.59
N ILE A 160 -18.46 42.51 7.25
CA ILE A 160 -17.88 43.72 7.83
C ILE A 160 -18.04 44.85 6.79
N ASP A 161 -19.28 45.28 6.55
CA ASP A 161 -19.64 46.52 5.83
C ASP A 161 -20.99 47.03 6.37
#